data_AF-A0A1F7CRQ7-F1
#
_entry.id   AF-A0A1F7CRQ7-F1
#
_cell.length_a   1.000
_cell.length_b   1.000
_cell.length_c   1.000
_cell.angle_alpha   90.00
_cell.angle_beta   90.00
_cell.angle_gamma   90.00
#
_symmetry.space_group_name_H-M   'P 1'
#
loop_
_entity.id
_entity.type
_entity.pdbx_description
1 polymer ?
#
loop_
_entity_poly.entity_id
_entity_poly.type
_entity_poly.pdbx_seq_one_letter_code
_entity_poly.pdbx_strand_id
1 'polypeptide(L)'
;MVSLVASLASSPAFVYGIVVPIVLVEFLALLFIPSLLAAPAKARAIGEAIHCYCIQAFGVMLMTVGSLPTVYSVLAGVSYTGGTYFGLLLIFAAGGGLFLWQDQRASSLDSAARAVPAAVFLLTFRILGQVTLVLALLSFLLSITMGSTDLSGWWIMPLLMACYGGLISWCTRGPVSWVSRTQSVGSLLTPVSSRPAKAQTPHSAVMSKKNRR
;
A
#
# COMPACT_ATOMS: atom_id res chain seq x y z
N MET A 1 -34.03 -12.25 -9.81
CA MET A 1 -32.74 -11.54 -10.03
C MET A 1 -31.67 -11.93 -8.99
N VAL A 2 -31.98 -12.01 -7.70
CA VAL A 2 -31.00 -12.39 -6.64
C VAL A 2 -30.37 -13.77 -6.85
N SER A 3 -31.14 -14.77 -7.30
CA SER A 3 -30.62 -16.13 -7.54
C SER A 3 -29.64 -16.21 -8.72
N LEU A 4 -29.86 -15.43 -9.79
CA LEU A 4 -28.96 -15.39 -10.95
C LEU A 4 -27.61 -14.73 -10.61
N VAL A 5 -27.65 -13.66 -9.81
CA VAL A 5 -26.45 -12.97 -9.33
C VAL A 5 -25.64 -13.85 -8.38
N ALA A 6 -26.30 -14.60 -7.48
CA ALA A 6 -25.64 -15.57 -6.62
C ALA A 6 -24.96 -16.70 -7.43
N SER A 7 -25.63 -17.21 -8.47
CA SER A 7 -25.07 -18.22 -9.38
C SER A 7 -23.87 -17.70 -10.17
N LEU A 8 -23.93 -16.47 -10.70
CA LEU A 8 -22.77 -15.86 -11.38
C LEU A 8 -21.63 -15.57 -10.41
N ALA A 9 -21.91 -15.06 -9.20
CA ALA A 9 -20.90 -14.79 -8.18
C ALA A 9 -20.24 -16.06 -7.63
N SER A 10 -20.90 -17.22 -7.73
CA SER A 10 -20.32 -18.51 -7.35
C SER A 10 -19.42 -19.12 -8.43
N SER A 11 -19.45 -18.61 -9.66
CA SER A 11 -18.62 -19.11 -10.75
C SER A 11 -17.19 -18.58 -10.62
N PRO A 12 -16.17 -19.46 -10.45
CA PRO A 12 -14.78 -19.04 -10.38
C PRO A 12 -14.35 -18.23 -11.61
N ALA A 13 -14.89 -18.56 -12.79
CA ALA A 13 -14.57 -17.86 -14.03
C ALA A 13 -15.07 -16.41 -14.03
N PHE A 14 -16.25 -16.14 -13.45
CA PHE A 14 -16.79 -14.78 -13.35
C PHE A 14 -16.05 -13.97 -12.28
N VAL A 15 -15.79 -14.59 -11.12
CA VAL A 15 -15.08 -13.93 -10.01
C VAL A 15 -13.64 -13.59 -10.42
N TYR A 16 -12.86 -14.56 -10.88
CA TYR A 16 -11.46 -14.34 -11.24
C TYR A 16 -11.30 -13.64 -12.59
N GLY A 17 -12.18 -13.92 -13.55
CA GLY A 17 -12.05 -13.40 -14.92
C GLY A 17 -12.63 -12.00 -15.14
N ILE A 18 -13.60 -11.56 -14.33
CA ILE A 18 -14.31 -10.29 -14.54
C ILE A 18 -14.29 -9.43 -13.28
N VAL A 19 -14.68 -9.97 -12.11
CA VAL A 19 -14.79 -9.16 -10.88
C VAL A 19 -13.41 -8.69 -10.41
N VAL A 20 -12.44 -9.60 -10.30
CA VAL A 20 -11.07 -9.26 -9.89
C VAL A 20 -10.43 -8.15 -10.75
N PRO A 21 -10.44 -8.22 -12.10
CA PRO A 21 -9.85 -7.16 -12.91
C PRO A 21 -10.64 -5.84 -12.84
N ILE A 22 -11.96 -5.87 -12.71
CA ILE A 22 -12.76 -4.64 -12.52
C ILE A 22 -12.40 -3.96 -11.20
N VAL A 23 -12.38 -4.72 -10.10
CA VAL A 23 -12.00 -4.20 -8.77
C VAL A 23 -10.57 -3.68 -8.79
N LEU A 24 -9.66 -4.36 -9.50
CA LEU A 24 -8.29 -3.90 -9.66
C LEU A 24 -8.24 -2.55 -10.40
N VAL A 25 -8.93 -2.42 -11.54
CA VAL A 25 -9.01 -1.16 -12.30
C VAL A 25 -9.62 -0.04 -11.48
N GLU A 26 -10.68 -0.32 -10.73
CA GLU A 26 -11.35 0.65 -9.85
C GLU A 26 -10.43 1.11 -8.72
N PHE A 27 -9.71 0.19 -8.08
CA PHE A 27 -8.73 0.52 -7.05
C PHE A 27 -7.58 1.35 -7.62
N LEU A 28 -7.05 1.00 -8.79
CA LEU A 28 -6.04 1.80 -9.48
C LEU A 28 -6.56 3.20 -9.83
N ALA A 29 -7.80 3.32 -10.30
CA ALA A 29 -8.43 4.60 -10.64
C ALA A 29 -8.60 5.48 -9.38
N LEU A 30 -9.06 4.92 -8.27
CA LEU A 30 -9.19 5.61 -6.99
C LEU A 30 -7.85 6.09 -6.44
N LEU A 31 -6.76 5.35 -6.68
CA LEU A 31 -5.40 5.79 -6.34
C LEU A 31 -4.85 6.86 -7.30
N PHE A 32 -5.31 6.86 -8.55
CA PHE A 32 -4.89 7.81 -9.57
C PHE A 32 -5.39 9.24 -9.28
N ILE A 33 -6.62 9.38 -8.79
CA ILE A 33 -7.27 10.67 -8.50
C ILE A 33 -6.46 11.54 -7.52
N PRO A 34 -6.14 11.11 -6.29
CA PRO A 34 -5.34 11.92 -5.37
C PRO A 34 -3.90 12.09 -5.85
N SER A 35 -3.37 11.14 -6.63
CA SER A 35 -2.00 11.20 -7.15
C SER A 35 -1.82 12.27 -8.22
N LEU A 36 -2.80 12.44 -9.11
CA LEU A 36 -2.81 13.53 -10.12
C LEU A 36 -3.04 14.92 -9.50
N LEU A 37 -3.76 15.00 -8.38
CA LEU A 37 -4.03 16.26 -7.68
C LEU A 37 -2.81 16.78 -6.88
N ALA A 38 -1.94 15.87 -6.43
CA ALA A 38 -0.82 16.22 -5.55
C ALA A 38 0.46 16.68 -6.28
N ALA A 39 0.60 16.38 -7.58
CA ALA A 39 1.82 16.72 -8.31
C ALA A 39 1.56 17.00 -9.81
N PRO A 40 2.26 17.97 -10.42
CA PRO A 40 2.32 18.14 -11.88
C PRO A 40 3.18 17.05 -12.55
N ALA A 41 3.21 15.84 -11.99
CA ALA A 41 3.94 14.72 -12.54
C ALA A 41 3.18 14.15 -13.75
N LYS A 42 3.91 13.68 -14.76
CA LYS A 42 3.32 13.04 -15.94
C LYS A 42 2.51 11.83 -15.46
N ALA A 43 1.22 11.78 -15.81
CA ALA A 43 0.31 10.69 -15.45
C ALA A 43 0.89 9.29 -15.68
N ARG A 44 1.70 9.14 -16.75
CA ARG A 44 2.42 7.89 -17.06
C ARG A 44 3.41 7.46 -15.97
N ALA A 45 4.18 8.39 -15.40
CA ALA A 45 5.14 8.09 -14.34
C ALA A 45 4.45 7.65 -13.03
N ILE A 46 3.28 8.23 -12.75
CA ILE A 46 2.42 7.81 -11.62
C ILE A 46 1.91 6.38 -11.84
N GLY A 47 1.43 6.07 -13.05
CA GLY A 47 0.96 4.72 -13.39
C GLY A 47 2.05 3.65 -13.26
N GLU A 48 3.27 3.95 -13.72
CA GLU A 48 4.43 3.07 -13.55
C GLU A 48 4.78 2.85 -12.06
N ALA A 49 4.72 3.91 -11.24
CA ALA A 49 4.92 3.80 -9.81
C ALA A 49 3.85 2.92 -9.14
N ILE A 50 2.57 3.13 -9.43
CA ILE A 50 1.46 2.32 -8.90
C ILE A 50 1.66 0.85 -9.25
N HIS A 51 1.94 0.55 -10.53
CA HIS A 51 2.19 -0.82 -10.97
C HIS A 51 3.35 -1.47 -10.19
N CYS A 52 4.45 -0.73 -9.99
CA CYS A 52 5.61 -1.22 -9.26
C CYS A 52 5.25 -1.60 -7.80
N TYR A 53 4.54 -0.73 -7.08
CA TYR A 53 4.09 -1.01 -5.71
C TYR A 53 3.03 -2.13 -5.64
N CYS A 54 2.18 -2.29 -6.66
CA CYS A 54 1.25 -3.43 -6.74
C CYS A 54 2.00 -4.76 -6.84
N ILE A 55 3.00 -4.85 -7.71
CA ILE A 55 3.81 -6.07 -7.85
C ILE A 55 4.68 -6.29 -6.60
N GLN A 56 5.17 -5.22 -5.96
CA GLN A 56 5.86 -5.31 -4.68
C GLN A 56 4.94 -5.89 -3.58
N ALA A 57 3.69 -5.45 -3.50
CA ALA A 57 2.71 -5.99 -2.56
C ALA A 57 2.41 -7.48 -2.83
N PHE A 58 2.31 -7.86 -4.11
CA PHE A 58 2.17 -9.26 -4.50
C PHE A 58 3.38 -10.11 -4.06
N GLY A 59 4.60 -9.58 -4.21
CA GLY A 59 5.82 -10.22 -3.68
C GLY A 59 5.73 -10.47 -2.17
N VAL A 60 5.28 -9.48 -1.40
CA VAL A 60 5.06 -9.64 0.06
C VAL A 60 4.02 -10.73 0.34
N MET A 61 2.91 -10.77 -0.40
CA MET A 61 1.90 -11.83 -0.23
C MET A 61 2.49 -13.23 -0.44
N LEU A 62 3.31 -13.43 -1.48
CA LEU A 62 3.98 -14.71 -1.72
C LEU A 62 4.94 -15.07 -0.58
N MET A 63 5.70 -14.10 -0.06
CA MET A 63 6.55 -14.31 1.12
C MET A 63 5.73 -14.72 2.35
N THR A 64 4.58 -14.10 2.58
CA THR A 64 3.67 -14.46 3.67
C THR A 64 3.13 -15.89 3.51
N VAL A 65 2.69 -16.27 2.30
CA VAL A 65 2.17 -17.61 2.00
C VAL A 65 3.24 -18.69 2.15
N GLY A 66 4.50 -18.39 1.81
CA GLY A 66 5.61 -19.32 2.02
C GLY A 66 6.07 -19.42 3.48
N SER A 67 6.08 -18.30 4.21
CA SER A 67 6.65 -18.24 5.56
C SER A 67 5.67 -18.67 6.67
N LEU A 68 4.42 -18.20 6.65
CA LEU A 68 3.47 -18.45 7.76
C LEU A 68 3.20 -19.95 8.00
N PRO A 69 2.88 -20.77 6.98
CA PRO A 69 2.66 -22.20 7.19
C PRO A 69 3.94 -22.91 7.66
N THR A 70 5.11 -22.48 7.19
CA THR A 70 6.40 -23.04 7.58
C THR A 70 6.67 -22.80 9.07
N VAL A 71 6.47 -21.57 9.56
CA VAL A 71 6.64 -21.25 10.97
C VAL A 71 5.59 -21.96 11.83
N TYR A 72 4.33 -22.00 11.37
CA TYR A 72 3.25 -22.71 12.06
C TYR A 72 3.58 -24.20 12.24
N SER A 73 4.04 -24.86 11.17
CA SER A 73 4.41 -26.28 11.19
C SER A 73 5.48 -26.59 12.23
N VAL A 74 6.51 -25.75 12.33
CA VAL A 74 7.58 -25.91 13.33
C VAL A 74 7.04 -25.73 14.75
N LEU A 75 6.21 -24.71 14.99
CA LEU A 75 5.65 -24.43 16.32
C LEU A 75 4.61 -25.47 16.76
N ALA A 76 3.82 -25.98 15.82
CA ALA A 76 2.81 -27.01 16.06
C ALA A 76 3.39 -28.43 16.12
N GLY A 77 4.68 -28.61 15.81
CA GLY A 77 5.31 -29.92 15.72
C GLY A 77 4.76 -30.80 14.58
N VAL A 78 4.03 -30.21 13.64
CA VAL A 78 3.44 -30.92 12.49
C VAL A 78 4.42 -30.84 11.33
N SER A 79 5.13 -31.94 11.06
CA SER A 79 6.12 -31.97 9.98
C SER A 79 5.46 -32.07 8.60
N TYR A 80 5.82 -31.17 7.69
CA TYR A 80 5.46 -31.34 6.28
C TYR A 80 6.44 -32.28 5.57
N THR A 81 6.05 -32.76 4.39
CA THR A 81 6.97 -33.50 3.52
C THR A 81 8.10 -32.58 3.05
N GLY A 82 9.29 -33.14 2.77
CA GLY A 82 10.42 -32.35 2.26
C GLY A 82 10.09 -31.57 0.98
N GLY A 83 9.27 -32.15 0.09
CA GLY A 83 8.79 -31.47 -1.11
C GLY A 83 7.91 -30.26 -0.82
N THR A 84 7.06 -30.33 0.21
CA THR A 84 6.23 -29.20 0.66
C THR A 84 7.08 -28.06 1.21
N TYR A 85 8.07 -28.35 2.06
CA TYR A 85 8.97 -27.32 2.57
C TYR A 85 9.76 -26.65 1.43
N PHE A 86 10.29 -27.44 0.51
CA PHE A 86 11.00 -26.91 -0.65
C PHE A 86 10.09 -26.01 -1.50
N GLY A 87 8.84 -26.44 -1.74
CA GLY A 87 7.84 -25.62 -2.45
C GLY A 87 7.55 -24.30 -1.74
N LEU A 88 7.32 -24.32 -0.43
CA LEU A 88 7.08 -23.11 0.38
C LEU A 88 8.30 -22.17 0.38
N LEU A 89 9.51 -22.72 0.47
CA LEU A 89 10.77 -21.98 0.35
C LEU A 89 10.93 -21.34 -1.04
N LEU A 90 10.58 -22.07 -2.09
CA LEU A 90 10.66 -21.57 -3.46
C LEU A 90 9.66 -20.44 -3.71
N ILE A 91 8.43 -20.57 -3.21
CA ILE A 91 7.42 -19.50 -3.24
C ILE A 91 7.91 -18.28 -2.46
N PHE A 92 8.48 -18.48 -1.27
CA PHE A 92 9.06 -17.42 -0.47
C PHE A 92 10.19 -16.69 -1.20
N ALA A 93 11.12 -17.45 -1.78
CA ALA A 93 12.26 -16.91 -2.53
C ALA A 93 11.81 -16.16 -3.80
N ALA A 94 10.83 -16.68 -4.53
CA ALA A 94 10.24 -16.02 -5.69
C ALA A 94 9.57 -14.69 -5.28
N GLY A 95 8.81 -14.69 -4.18
CA GLY A 95 8.22 -13.48 -3.61
C GLY A 95 9.26 -12.43 -3.23
N GLY A 96 10.33 -12.83 -2.54
CA GLY A 96 11.44 -11.96 -2.15
C GLY A 96 12.21 -11.41 -3.34
N GLY A 97 12.50 -12.26 -4.34
CA GLY A 97 13.15 -11.83 -5.58
C GLY A 97 12.31 -10.81 -6.36
N LEU A 98 11.00 -11.05 -6.47
CA LEU A 98 10.07 -10.12 -7.11
C LEU A 98 9.99 -8.80 -6.36
N PHE A 99 9.92 -8.83 -5.03
CA PHE A 99 9.93 -7.64 -4.18
C PHE A 99 11.18 -6.80 -4.40
N LEU A 100 12.37 -7.41 -4.35
CA LEU A 100 13.66 -6.71 -4.52
C LEU A 100 13.82 -6.13 -5.93
N TRP A 101 13.39 -6.87 -6.96
CA TRP A 101 13.43 -6.40 -8.34
C TRP A 101 12.58 -5.14 -8.54
N GLN A 102 11.38 -5.13 -7.96
CA GLN A 102 10.50 -3.96 -8.05
C GLN A 102 10.99 -2.81 -7.17
N ASP A 103 11.54 -3.08 -6.00
CA ASP A 103 12.09 -2.03 -5.14
C ASP A 103 13.23 -1.26 -5.85
N GLN A 104 14.10 -1.97 -6.55
CA GLN A 104 15.12 -1.36 -7.41
C GLN A 104 14.49 -0.50 -8.52
N ARG A 105 13.45 -0.98 -9.21
CA ARG A 105 12.75 -0.19 -10.24
C ARG A 105 12.06 1.04 -9.65
N ALA A 106 11.37 0.91 -8.52
CA ALA A 106 10.69 2.01 -7.83
C ALA A 106 11.68 3.11 -7.40
N SER A 107 12.89 2.73 -7.01
CA SER A 107 13.94 3.68 -6.62
C SER A 107 14.40 4.58 -7.76
N SER A 108 14.31 4.11 -9.01
CA SER A 108 14.71 4.84 -10.22
C SER A 108 13.65 5.82 -10.74
N LEU A 109 12.42 5.75 -10.22
CA LEU A 109 11.31 6.63 -10.60
C LEU A 109 11.39 7.99 -9.90
N ASP A 110 10.76 8.99 -10.50
CA ASP A 110 10.72 10.35 -9.96
C ASP A 110 10.09 10.40 -8.55
N SER A 111 10.72 11.20 -7.68
CA SER A 111 10.37 11.31 -6.27
C SER A 111 8.95 11.84 -6.03
N ALA A 112 8.46 12.71 -6.92
CA ALA A 112 7.10 13.26 -6.85
C ALA A 112 6.04 12.22 -7.25
N ALA A 113 6.31 11.42 -8.28
CA ALA A 113 5.38 10.39 -8.75
C ALA A 113 5.25 9.20 -7.79
N ARG A 114 6.32 8.87 -7.03
CA ARG A 114 6.32 7.75 -6.07
C ARG A 114 5.74 8.09 -4.70
N ALA A 115 5.59 9.37 -4.36
CA ALA A 115 5.21 9.79 -3.00
C ALA A 115 3.83 9.25 -2.57
N VAL A 116 2.83 9.36 -3.44
CA VAL A 116 1.46 8.94 -3.14
C VAL A 116 1.34 7.40 -3.12
N PRO A 117 1.82 6.65 -4.15
CA PRO A 117 1.75 5.19 -4.12
C PRO A 117 2.52 4.56 -2.94
N ALA A 118 3.70 5.09 -2.59
CA ALA A 118 4.47 4.62 -1.45
C ALA A 118 3.73 4.82 -0.12
N ALA A 119 3.08 5.98 0.05
CA ALA A 119 2.31 6.27 1.25
C ALA A 119 1.10 5.33 1.39
N VAL A 120 0.39 5.08 0.29
CA VAL A 120 -0.74 4.14 0.25
C VAL A 120 -0.26 2.73 0.59
N PHE A 121 0.85 2.29 0.00
CA PHE A 121 1.44 0.99 0.29
C PHE A 121 1.74 0.82 1.79
N LEU A 122 2.49 1.75 2.39
CA LEU A 122 2.83 1.70 3.82
C LEU A 122 1.60 1.77 4.72
N LEU A 123 0.64 2.64 4.39
CA LEU A 123 -0.60 2.78 5.14
C LEU A 123 -1.42 1.48 5.09
N THR A 124 -1.47 0.82 3.93
CA THR A 124 -2.19 -0.44 3.73
C THR A 124 -1.62 -1.53 4.63
N PHE A 125 -0.29 -1.72 4.64
CA PHE A 125 0.35 -2.69 5.53
C PHE A 125 0.18 -2.32 7.01
N ARG A 126 0.20 -1.03 7.34
CA ARG A 126 -0.05 -0.58 8.72
C ARG A 126 -1.46 -0.92 9.18
N ILE A 127 -2.48 -0.66 8.37
CA ILE A 127 -3.87 -1.02 8.66
C ILE A 127 -3.98 -2.55 8.77
N LEU A 128 -3.39 -3.29 7.83
CA LEU A 128 -3.42 -4.74 7.83
C LEU A 128 -2.82 -5.32 9.12
N GLY A 129 -1.65 -4.85 9.55
CA GLY A 129 -1.01 -5.30 10.79
C GLY A 129 -1.87 -5.02 12.04
N GLN A 130 -2.53 -3.85 12.10
CA GLN A 130 -3.44 -3.49 13.20
C GLN A 130 -4.70 -4.36 13.19
N VAL A 131 -5.31 -4.58 12.02
CA VAL A 131 -6.46 -5.47 11.86
C VAL A 131 -6.08 -6.89 12.27
N THR A 132 -4.95 -7.42 11.82
CA THR A 132 -4.47 -8.75 12.22
C THR A 132 -4.25 -8.87 13.73
N LEU A 133 -3.69 -7.85 14.39
CA LEU A 133 -3.54 -7.83 15.85
C LEU A 133 -4.89 -7.88 16.57
N VAL A 134 -5.87 -7.09 16.12
CA VAL A 134 -7.23 -7.09 16.68
C VAL A 134 -7.88 -8.45 16.48
N LEU A 135 -7.79 -9.04 15.28
CA LEU A 135 -8.33 -10.37 15.01
C LEU A 135 -7.65 -11.46 15.85
N ALA A 136 -6.33 -11.39 16.03
CA ALA A 136 -5.58 -12.33 16.86
C ALA A 136 -6.03 -12.24 18.33
N LEU A 137 -6.21 -11.02 18.85
CA LEU A 137 -6.72 -10.79 20.20
C LEU A 137 -8.14 -11.34 20.36
N LEU A 138 -9.05 -11.02 19.41
CA LEU A 138 -10.41 -11.55 19.42
C LEU A 138 -10.41 -13.09 19.35
N SER A 139 -9.60 -13.68 18.48
CA SER A 139 -9.47 -15.13 18.34
C SER A 139 -8.98 -15.79 19.64
N PHE A 140 -8.04 -15.15 20.33
CA PHE A 140 -7.55 -15.60 21.62
C PHE A 140 -8.64 -15.53 22.71
N LEU A 141 -9.36 -14.40 22.80
CA LEU A 141 -10.47 -14.23 23.74
C LEU A 141 -11.60 -15.25 23.49
N LEU A 142 -11.98 -15.45 22.23
CA LEU A 142 -13.01 -16.43 21.85
C LEU A 142 -12.60 -17.85 22.23
N SER A 143 -11.33 -18.21 22.03
CA SER A 143 -10.85 -19.55 22.37
C SER A 143 -10.95 -19.83 23.88
N ILE A 144 -10.70 -18.81 24.71
CA ILE A 144 -10.86 -18.88 26.17
C ILE A 144 -12.34 -18.97 26.56
N THR A 145 -13.20 -18.11 25.99
CA THR A 145 -14.63 -18.06 26.38
C THR A 145 -15.42 -19.28 25.92
N MET A 146 -15.07 -19.85 24.77
CA MET A 146 -15.69 -21.08 24.24
C MET A 146 -15.11 -22.35 24.86
N GLY A 147 -14.09 -22.24 25.73
CA GLY A 147 -13.46 -23.39 26.37
C GLY A 147 -12.74 -24.32 25.39
N SER A 148 -12.32 -23.84 24.21
CA SER A 148 -11.59 -24.64 23.23
C SER A 148 -10.11 -24.84 23.59
N THR A 149 -9.77 -24.64 24.87
CA THR A 149 -8.43 -24.74 25.45
C THR A 149 -7.93 -26.18 25.59
N ASP A 150 -8.84 -27.15 25.43
CA ASP A 150 -8.55 -28.58 25.56
C ASP A 150 -7.76 -29.13 24.35
N LEU A 151 -7.77 -28.40 23.23
CA LEU A 151 -7.01 -28.75 22.04
C LEU A 151 -5.53 -28.39 22.23
N SER A 152 -4.65 -29.38 22.20
CA SER A 152 -3.20 -29.14 22.24
C SER A 152 -2.77 -28.18 21.11
N GLY A 153 -2.09 -27.09 21.48
CA GLY A 153 -1.62 -26.08 20.53
C GLY A 153 -2.64 -25.00 20.13
N TRP A 154 -3.79 -24.90 20.80
CA TRP A 154 -4.83 -23.88 20.52
C TRP A 154 -4.31 -22.43 20.50
N TRP A 155 -3.27 -22.13 21.31
CA TRP A 155 -2.68 -20.80 21.43
C TRP A 155 -1.68 -20.46 20.32
N ILE A 156 -1.19 -21.45 19.56
CA ILE A 156 -0.11 -21.28 18.59
C ILE A 156 -0.55 -20.35 17.46
N MET A 157 -1.74 -20.59 16.90
CA MET A 157 -2.27 -19.80 15.79
C MET A 157 -2.55 -18.33 16.15
N PRO A 158 -3.28 -18.01 17.25
CA PRO A 158 -3.49 -16.62 17.65
C PRO A 158 -2.17 -15.93 18.05
N LEU A 159 -1.23 -16.63 18.70
CA LEU A 159 0.07 -16.07 19.02
C LEU A 159 0.88 -15.75 17.75
N LEU A 160 0.92 -16.67 16.78
CA LEU A 160 1.60 -16.48 15.50
C LEU A 160 1.04 -15.29 14.74
N MET A 161 -0.29 -15.15 14.70
CA MET A 161 -0.97 -14.02 14.07
C MET A 161 -0.69 -12.71 14.81
N ALA A 162 -0.63 -12.73 16.14
CA ALA A 162 -0.27 -11.56 16.93
C ALA A 162 1.19 -11.13 16.66
N CYS A 163 2.13 -12.07 16.63
CA CYS A 163 3.53 -11.80 16.29
C CYS A 163 3.66 -11.26 14.86
N TYR A 164 2.96 -11.84 13.89
CA TYR A 164 2.97 -11.41 12.50
C TYR A 164 2.38 -10.00 12.33
N GLY A 165 1.20 -9.74 12.89
CA GLY A 165 0.56 -8.42 12.87
C GLY A 165 1.41 -7.37 13.60
N GLY A 166 2.02 -7.75 14.72
CA GLY A 166 2.97 -6.92 15.47
C GLY A 166 4.21 -6.57 14.65
N LEU A 167 4.79 -7.55 13.95
CA LEU A 167 5.95 -7.35 13.08
C LEU A 167 5.62 -6.41 11.91
N ILE A 168 4.49 -6.62 11.22
CA ILE A 168 4.04 -5.70 10.16
C ILE A 168 3.85 -4.29 10.72
N SER A 169 3.17 -4.17 11.87
CA SER A 169 2.93 -2.87 12.47
C SER A 169 4.24 -2.21 12.89
N TRP A 170 5.23 -2.98 13.33
CA TRP A 170 6.57 -2.50 13.66
C TRP A 170 7.33 -2.03 12.42
N CYS A 171 7.36 -2.82 11.35
CA CYS A 171 8.03 -2.48 10.08
C CYS A 171 7.43 -1.25 9.41
N THR A 172 6.17 -0.92 9.72
CA THR A 172 5.46 0.27 9.21
C THR A 172 5.52 1.48 10.16
N ARG A 173 6.24 1.38 11.30
CA ARG A 173 6.57 2.52 12.17
C ARG A 173 7.69 3.35 11.56
N GLY A 174 7.38 4.08 10.49
CA GLY A 174 8.19 5.20 10.00
C GLY A 174 7.53 6.53 10.34
N PRO A 175 8.30 7.61 10.58
CA PRO A 175 7.73 8.95 10.65
C PRO A 175 7.09 9.28 9.30
N VAL A 176 5.76 9.31 9.27
CA VAL A 176 4.99 9.90 8.16
C VAL A 176 5.18 11.41 8.28
N SER A 177 6.31 11.92 7.80
CA SER A 177 6.72 13.33 7.90
C SER A 177 5.81 14.31 7.15
N TRP A 178 4.71 13.83 6.57
CA TRP A 178 3.85 14.61 5.68
C TRP A 178 2.66 15.29 6.37
N VAL A 179 2.22 14.78 7.54
CA VAL A 179 1.10 15.40 8.29
C VAL A 179 1.48 16.79 8.83
N SER A 180 2.78 17.10 8.97
CA SER A 180 3.23 18.44 9.39
C SER A 180 3.33 19.45 8.24
N ARG A 181 3.33 19.01 6.96
CA ARG A 181 3.51 19.93 5.80
C ARG A 181 2.19 20.28 5.08
N THR A 182 1.09 19.61 5.40
CA THR A 182 -0.25 20.02 4.92
C THR A 182 -0.88 21.11 5.76
N GLN A 183 -0.51 21.25 7.04
CA GLN A 183 -0.90 22.42 7.84
C GLN A 183 -0.31 23.73 7.29
N SER A 184 0.83 23.69 6.58
CA SER A 184 1.38 24.88 5.93
C SER A 184 0.69 25.23 4.59
N VAL A 185 0.00 24.29 3.94
CA VAL A 185 -0.76 24.58 2.71
C VAL A 185 -2.10 25.25 3.03
N GLY A 186 -2.69 24.96 4.20
CA GLY A 186 -3.83 25.72 4.72
C GLY A 186 -3.53 27.22 4.95
N SER A 187 -2.25 27.58 5.13
CA SER A 187 -1.82 28.98 5.24
C SER A 187 -1.58 29.68 3.88
N LEU A 188 -1.51 28.92 2.77
CA LEU A 188 -1.40 29.45 1.41
C LEU A 188 -2.77 29.67 0.74
N LEU A 189 -3.85 29.24 1.38
CA LEU A 189 -5.24 29.53 0.98
C LEU A 189 -5.81 30.74 1.73
N THR A 190 -4.97 31.71 2.11
CA THR A 190 -5.50 33.05 2.37
C THR A 190 -6.15 33.54 1.07
N PRO A 191 -7.46 33.88 1.07
CA PRO A 191 -8.12 34.35 -0.13
C PRO A 191 -7.39 35.58 -0.64
N VAL A 192 -6.99 35.56 -1.92
CA VAL A 192 -6.55 36.75 -2.67
C VAL A 192 -7.78 37.64 -2.91
N SER A 193 -8.34 38.18 -1.83
CA SER A 193 -9.40 39.17 -1.83
C SER A 193 -8.87 40.39 -1.09
N SER A 194 -8.09 41.20 -1.79
CA SER A 194 -7.73 42.61 -1.51
C SER A 194 -6.34 42.98 -2.05
N ARG A 195 -6.13 42.85 -3.36
CA ARG A 195 -5.18 43.75 -4.03
C ARG A 195 -6.01 44.88 -4.65
N PRO A 196 -6.00 46.10 -4.08
CA PRO A 196 -6.57 47.23 -4.79
C PRO A 196 -5.78 47.42 -6.09
N ALA A 197 -6.49 47.44 -7.21
CA ALA A 197 -5.94 47.71 -8.53
C ALA A 197 -5.29 49.10 -8.51
N LYS A 198 -3.96 49.16 -8.46
CA LYS A 198 -3.23 50.42 -8.64
C LYS A 198 -3.12 50.66 -10.14
N ALA A 199 -3.84 51.68 -10.58
CA ALA A 199 -4.03 52.13 -11.94
C ALA A 199 -2.74 52.18 -12.77
N GLN A 200 -2.84 51.71 -14.02
CA GLN A 200 -1.91 52.07 -15.09
C GLN A 200 -1.88 53.59 -15.23
N THR A 201 -0.67 54.15 -15.26
CA THR A 201 -0.41 55.46 -15.85
C THR A 201 0.68 55.29 -16.92
N PRO A 202 0.46 55.73 -18.16
CA PRO A 202 1.45 55.68 -19.23
C PRO A 202 2.35 56.94 -19.22
N HIS A 203 3.31 56.99 -20.16
CA HIS A 203 4.34 58.00 -20.44
C HIS A 203 5.66 57.86 -19.64
N SER A 204 6.86 57.95 -20.21
CA SER A 204 7.26 58.45 -21.52
C SER A 204 8.65 57.90 -21.88
N ALA A 205 8.88 57.65 -23.16
CA ALA A 205 10.19 57.32 -23.72
C ALA A 205 11.18 58.47 -23.50
N VAL A 206 12.40 58.15 -23.06
CA VAL A 206 13.58 58.98 -23.31
C VAL A 206 14.71 58.07 -23.79
N MET A 207 14.94 58.12 -25.11
CA MET A 207 16.20 57.78 -25.75
C MET A 207 17.36 58.46 -25.01
N SER A 208 18.44 57.72 -24.74
CA SER A 208 19.77 58.32 -24.77
C SER A 208 20.76 57.38 -25.43
N LYS A 209 21.19 57.81 -26.61
CA LYS A 209 22.17 57.23 -27.51
C LYS A 209 23.47 58.03 -27.33
N LYS A 210 24.55 57.44 -26.79
CA LYS A 210 25.96 57.87 -26.99
C LYS A 210 26.90 56.92 -26.22
N ASN A 211 27.65 56.00 -26.83
CA ASN A 211 28.84 56.10 -27.70
C ASN A 211 30.12 56.59 -26.99
N ARG A 212 31.21 55.83 -27.20
CA ARG A 212 32.66 56.08 -26.93
C ARG A 212 33.11 56.01 -25.46
N ARG A 213 34.21 55.35 -25.08
CA ARG A 213 35.44 54.90 -25.79
C ARG A 213 35.90 53.56 -25.27
#